data_AF-A0A9D7XG99-F1
#
_entry.id   AF-A0A9D7XG99-F1
#
_cell.length_a   1.000
_cell.length_b   1.000
_cell.length_c   1.000
_cell.angle_alpha   90.00
_cell.angle_beta   90.00
_cell.angle_gamma   90.00
#
_symmetry.space_group_name_H-M   'P 1'
#
loop_
_entity.id
_entity.type
_entity.pdbx_description
1 polymer ?
#
loop_
_entity_poly.entity_id
_entity_poly.type
_entity_poly.pdbx_seq_one_letter_code
_entity_poly.pdbx_strand_id
1 'polypeptide(L)'
;MKQLLLGGLLLLSAFSNAQYKEITHPANFRGVIYDLSTNLPIEGAMIKIENQTNEFITMSDVEGYFFLIGAPNGGFKVKISMTGYEDKILENVQRITDVEYHLGLEQKKVQHFDLN
;
A
#
# COMPACT_ATOMS: atom_id res chain seq x y z
N MET A 1 -37.75 -63.28 12.96
CA MET A 1 -37.86 -62.60 11.66
C MET A 1 -37.47 -61.12 11.85
N LYS A 2 -36.53 -60.64 11.03
CA LYS A 2 -36.11 -59.25 10.70
C LYS A 2 -37.16 -58.17 11.07
N GLN A 3 -36.86 -56.98 11.62
CA GLN A 3 -35.95 -55.90 11.19
C GLN A 3 -35.52 -55.10 12.46
N LEU A 4 -34.23 -54.81 12.74
CA LEU A 4 -33.45 -53.64 12.31
C LEU A 4 -34.14 -52.27 12.50
N LEU A 5 -33.72 -51.50 13.49
CA LEU A 5 -33.58 -50.04 13.38
C LEU A 5 -32.37 -49.60 14.22
N LEU A 6 -31.26 -49.60 13.48
CA LEU A 6 -29.93 -49.15 13.84
C LEU A 6 -29.96 -47.63 14.11
N GLY A 7 -29.20 -47.20 15.10
CA GLY A 7 -29.34 -45.89 15.71
C GLY A 7 -28.90 -44.68 14.87
N GLY A 8 -29.07 -43.52 15.52
CA GLY A 8 -28.27 -42.33 15.29
C GLY A 8 -28.66 -41.52 14.05
N LEU A 9 -29.41 -40.43 14.25
CA LEU A 9 -29.29 -39.30 13.34
C LEU A 9 -29.56 -37.96 14.05
N LEU A 10 -28.45 -37.40 14.54
CA LEU A 10 -28.08 -35.98 14.40
C LEU A 10 -29.04 -34.94 14.98
N LEU A 11 -29.06 -34.87 16.32
CA LEU A 11 -29.03 -33.56 16.97
C LEU A 11 -27.56 -33.11 16.97
N LEU A 12 -27.18 -32.17 16.10
CA LEU A 12 -26.19 -31.12 16.38
C LEU A 12 -25.97 -30.26 15.14
N SER A 13 -25.67 -28.98 15.39
CA SER A 13 -25.25 -27.92 14.47
C SER A 13 -26.35 -27.30 13.60
N ALA A 14 -27.06 -26.34 14.19
CA ALA A 14 -27.37 -25.12 13.47
C ALA A 14 -26.02 -24.52 13.01
N PHE A 15 -25.64 -24.77 11.76
CA PHE A 15 -24.59 -24.01 11.11
C PHE A 15 -25.19 -22.63 10.80
N SER A 16 -25.12 -21.73 11.78
CA SER A 16 -25.25 -20.32 11.53
C SER A 16 -24.12 -19.93 10.58
N ASN A 17 -24.43 -19.85 9.29
CA ASN A 17 -23.57 -19.17 8.32
C ASN A 17 -23.64 -17.68 8.66
N ALA A 18 -22.88 -17.25 9.67
CA ALA A 18 -22.49 -15.86 9.75
C ALA A 18 -21.63 -15.62 8.50
N GLN A 19 -22.23 -15.03 7.47
CA GLN A 19 -21.44 -14.40 6.43
C GLN A 19 -20.57 -13.39 7.16
N TYR A 20 -19.29 -13.71 7.33
CA TYR A 20 -18.29 -12.72 7.67
C TYR A 20 -18.30 -11.74 6.51
N LYS A 21 -19.09 -10.67 6.66
CA LYS A 21 -18.93 -9.48 5.85
C LYS A 21 -17.54 -9.00 6.21
N GLU A 22 -16.56 -9.26 5.36
CA GLU A 22 -15.27 -8.57 5.44
C GLU A 22 -15.62 -7.09 5.53
N ILE A 23 -15.47 -6.52 6.72
CA ILE A 23 -15.35 -5.08 6.83
C ILE A 23 -14.00 -4.82 6.18
N THR A 24 -14.02 -4.60 4.87
CA THR A 24 -12.87 -4.11 4.13
C THR A 24 -12.58 -2.75 4.73
N HIS A 25 -11.75 -2.71 5.78
CA HIS A 25 -11.15 -1.47 6.23
C HIS A 25 -10.46 -0.90 4.99
N PRO A 26 -10.70 0.37 4.62
CA PRO A 26 -10.00 0.95 3.49
C PRO A 26 -8.51 0.73 3.71
N ALA A 27 -7.86 0.06 2.76
CA ALA A 27 -6.44 -0.25 2.89
C ALA A 27 -5.68 1.08 2.92
N ASN A 28 -4.92 1.32 3.98
CA ASN A 28 -4.16 2.54 4.11
C ASN A 28 -2.74 2.32 3.58
N PHE A 29 -2.27 3.19 2.69
CA PHE A 29 -0.88 3.23 2.26
C PHE A 29 -0.21 4.43 2.93
N ARG A 30 0.86 4.19 3.69
CA ARG A 30 1.50 5.21 4.53
C ARG A 30 3.00 5.02 4.59
N GLY A 31 3.73 6.09 4.85
CA GLY A 31 5.17 6.05 4.90
C GLY A 31 5.81 7.40 5.10
N VAL A 32 7.14 7.40 5.10
CA VAL A 32 7.99 8.57 5.21
C VAL A 32 8.88 8.67 3.98
N ILE A 33 8.88 9.85 3.35
CA ILE A 33 9.78 10.21 2.26
C ILE A 33 10.96 11.00 2.83
N TYR A 34 12.17 10.61 2.46
CA TYR A 34 13.40 11.24 2.94
C TYR A 34 14.46 11.33 1.86
N ASP A 35 15.42 12.24 2.04
CA ASP A 35 16.57 12.38 1.17
C ASP A 35 17.62 11.33 1.54
N LEU A 36 18.05 10.51 0.57
CA LEU A 36 18.99 9.40 0.81
C LEU A 36 20.38 9.84 1.26
N SER A 37 20.79 11.07 0.92
CA SER A 37 22.11 11.59 1.23
C SER A 37 22.19 12.23 2.62
N THR A 38 21.12 12.93 3.01
CA THR A 38 21.07 13.70 4.27
C THR A 38 20.26 13.00 5.36
N ASN A 39 19.44 12.00 5.01
CA ASN A 39 18.42 11.38 5.87
C ASN A 39 17.39 12.38 6.43
N LEU A 40 17.26 13.57 5.85
CA LEU A 40 16.24 14.55 6.22
C LEU A 40 14.91 14.23 5.54
N PRO A 41 13.77 14.53 6.19
CA PRO A 41 12.46 14.36 5.58
C PRO A 41 12.30 15.27 4.35
N ILE A 42 11.54 14.80 3.37
CA ILE A 42 11.19 15.58 2.18
C ILE A 42 9.71 15.94 2.26
N GLU A 43 9.43 17.23 2.47
CA GLU A 43 8.08 17.79 2.37
C GLU A 43 7.64 17.94 0.92
N GLY A 44 6.37 17.68 0.64
CA GLY A 44 5.74 17.99 -0.63
C GLY A 44 6.11 17.04 -1.78
N ALA A 45 6.83 15.95 -1.52
CA ALA A 45 7.00 14.89 -2.51
C ALA A 45 5.62 14.33 -2.87
N MET A 46 5.33 14.26 -4.17
CA MET A 46 4.08 13.72 -4.70
C MET A 46 4.18 12.20 -4.76
N ILE A 47 3.19 11.51 -4.20
CA ILE A 47 3.04 10.06 -4.24
C ILE A 47 1.82 9.73 -5.09
N LYS A 48 2.07 9.21 -6.28
CA LYS A 48 1.04 8.75 -7.21
C LYS A 48 0.93 7.22 -7.13
N ILE A 49 -0.26 6.72 -6.86
CA ILE A 49 -0.58 5.29 -6.84
C ILE A 49 -1.55 5.00 -7.97
N GLU A 50 -1.20 4.07 -8.84
CA GLU A 50 -2.05 3.68 -9.95
C GLU A 50 -2.13 2.15 -10.10
N ASN A 51 -3.33 1.68 -10.43
CA ASN A 51 -3.56 0.34 -10.94
C ASN A 51 -4.19 0.44 -12.35
N GLN A 52 -4.72 -0.65 -12.88
CA GLN A 52 -5.30 -0.66 -14.23
C GLN A 52 -6.51 0.26 -14.41
N THR A 53 -7.21 0.62 -13.33
CA THR A 53 -8.52 1.30 -13.39
C THR A 53 -8.59 2.60 -12.61
N ASN A 54 -7.74 2.77 -11.59
CA ASN A 54 -7.81 3.84 -10.62
C ASN A 54 -6.44 4.49 -10.43
N GLU A 55 -6.49 5.79 -10.13
CA GLU A 55 -5.34 6.62 -9.80
C GLU A 55 -5.64 7.39 -8.51
N PHE A 56 -4.66 7.46 -7.62
CA PHE A 56 -4.72 8.16 -6.37
C PHE A 56 -3.45 8.99 -6.18
N ILE A 57 -3.58 10.18 -5.60
CA ILE A 57 -2.46 11.08 -5.35
C ILE A 57 -2.53 11.55 -3.90
N THR A 58 -1.37 11.54 -3.24
CA THR A 58 -1.16 12.21 -1.94
C THR A 58 0.21 12.91 -1.96
N MET A 59 0.48 13.70 -0.92
CA MET A 59 1.75 14.40 -0.75
C MET A 59 2.28 14.14 0.65
N SER A 60 3.61 14.20 0.79
CA SER A 60 4.27 14.17 2.10
C SER A 60 4.15 15.52 2.81
N ASP A 61 4.03 15.48 4.14
CA ASP A 61 4.00 16.64 5.01
C ASP A 61 5.42 17.09 5.44
N VAL A 62 5.50 18.04 6.38
CA VAL A 62 6.76 18.61 6.90
C VAL A 62 7.67 17.58 7.57
N GLU A 63 7.13 16.46 8.05
CA GLU A 63 7.90 15.35 8.63
C GLU A 63 8.22 14.28 7.57
N GLY A 64 7.91 14.55 6.30
CA GLY A 64 8.04 13.63 5.19
C GLY A 64 6.97 12.55 5.18
N TYR A 65 6.02 12.58 6.13
CA TYR A 65 5.01 11.55 6.29
C TYR A 65 3.89 11.72 5.26
N PHE A 66 3.41 10.61 4.72
CA PHE A 66 2.23 10.60 3.87
C PHE A 66 1.26 9.50 4.32
N PHE A 67 -0.02 9.75 4.06
CA PHE A 67 -1.08 8.79 4.34
C PHE A 67 -2.13 8.86 3.22
N LEU A 68 -2.49 7.70 2.68
CA LEU A 68 -3.55 7.55 1.70
C LEU A 68 -4.55 6.51 2.20
N ILE A 69 -5.81 6.94 2.32
CA ILE A 69 -6.94 6.07 2.66
C ILE A 69 -7.49 5.45 1.38
N GLY A 70 -7.78 4.15 1.42
CA GLY A 70 -8.46 3.47 0.32
C GLY A 70 -7.56 3.16 -0.87
N ALA A 71 -6.29 2.86 -0.61
CA ALA A 71 -5.37 2.36 -1.62
C ALA A 71 -5.99 1.15 -2.36
N PRO A 72 -5.79 1.05 -3.68
CA PRO A 72 -6.44 0.03 -4.49
C PRO A 72 -6.05 -1.38 -4.05
N ASN A 73 -7.02 -2.30 -4.11
CA ASN A 73 -6.77 -3.72 -3.89
C ASN A 73 -5.92 -4.32 -5.03
N GLY A 74 -5.13 -5.33 -4.70
CA GLY A 74 -4.22 -5.99 -5.65
C GLY A 74 -2.87 -5.29 -5.76
N GLY A 75 -2.03 -5.74 -6.69
CA GLY A 75 -0.75 -5.09 -6.98
C GLY A 75 -0.96 -3.75 -7.65
N PHE A 76 -0.29 -2.71 -7.16
CA PHE A 76 -0.31 -1.37 -7.75
C PHE A 76 1.10 -0.83 -7.97
N LYS A 77 1.21 0.18 -8.82
CA LYS A 77 2.46 0.92 -9.04
C LYS A 77 2.44 2.18 -8.19
N VAL A 78 3.55 2.48 -7.55
CA VAL A 78 3.77 3.74 -6.84
C VAL A 78 4.85 4.53 -7.56
N LYS A 79 4.55 5.76 -7.92
CA LYS A 79 5.52 6.72 -8.42
C LYS A 79 5.65 7.86 -7.43
N ILE A 80 6.88 8.17 -7.03
CA ILE A 80 7.20 9.26 -6.11
C ILE A 80 8.07 10.26 -6.86
N SER A 81 7.69 11.53 -6.85
CA SER A 81 8.39 12.59 -7.57
C SER A 81 8.49 13.87 -6.74
N MET A 82 9.64 14.50 -6.80
CA MET A 82 9.91 15.80 -6.17
C MET A 82 10.92 16.58 -7.02
N THR A 83 10.73 17.89 -7.14
CA THR A 83 11.67 18.75 -7.88
C THR A 83 13.07 18.65 -7.28
N GLY A 84 14.07 18.43 -8.13
CA GLY A 84 15.46 18.22 -7.70
C GLY A 84 15.82 16.78 -7.36
N TYR A 85 14.87 15.85 -7.36
CA TYR A 85 15.08 14.43 -7.07
C TYR A 85 14.79 13.55 -8.29
N GLU A 86 15.41 12.37 -8.30
CA GLU A 86 15.07 11.29 -9.21
C GLU A 86 13.71 10.68 -8.84
N ASP A 87 12.91 10.37 -9.86
CA ASP A 87 11.63 9.71 -9.66
C ASP A 87 11.86 8.29 -9.13
N LYS A 88 11.18 7.92 -8.05
CA LYS A 88 11.20 6.56 -7.53
C LYS A 88 9.95 5.81 -7.95
N ILE A 89 10.13 4.64 -8.56
CA ILE A 89 9.04 3.78 -9.01
C ILE A 89 9.11 2.46 -8.26
N LEU A 90 8.01 2.09 -7.60
CA LEU A 90 7.81 0.78 -7.01
C LEU A 90 6.75 0.05 -7.82
N GLU A 91 7.14 -1.07 -8.44
CA GLU A 91 6.25 -1.90 -9.24
C GLU A 91 5.66 -3.04 -8.40
N ASN A 92 4.44 -3.45 -8.76
CA ASN A 92 3.75 -4.59 -8.15
C ASN A 92 3.73 -4.55 -6.62
N VAL A 93 3.58 -3.35 -6.03
CA VAL A 93 3.47 -3.19 -4.59
C VAL A 93 2.23 -3.94 -4.13
N GLN A 94 2.46 -5.02 -3.39
CA GLN A 94 1.40 -5.84 -2.84
C GLN A 94 0.88 -5.17 -1.58
N ARG A 95 -0.44 -5.26 -1.40
CA ARG A 95 -1.14 -4.79 -0.21
C ARG A 95 -0.56 -5.47 1.04
N ILE A 96 0.13 -4.71 1.90
CA ILE A 96 0.47 -5.13 3.26
C ILE A 96 -0.19 -4.13 4.22
N THR A 97 -1.28 -4.56 4.85
CA THR A 97 -1.88 -3.81 5.94
C THR A 97 -0.88 -3.75 7.09
N ASP A 98 -0.82 -2.60 7.77
CA ASP A 98 0.04 -2.35 8.94
C ASP A 98 1.54 -2.11 8.70
N VAL A 99 2.01 -2.03 7.45
CA VAL A 99 3.38 -1.58 7.15
C VAL A 99 3.46 -0.07 6.94
N GLU A 100 4.47 0.55 7.53
CA GLU A 100 4.92 1.90 7.21
C GLU A 100 6.15 1.82 6.30
N TYR A 101 6.11 2.49 5.15
CA TYR A 101 7.20 2.46 4.18
C TYR A 101 8.18 3.59 4.43
N HIS A 102 9.48 3.30 4.45
CA HIS A 102 10.52 4.33 4.47
C HIS A 102 11.16 4.41 3.08
N LEU A 103 10.86 5.48 2.34
CA LEU A 103 11.18 5.59 0.92
C LEU A 103 12.12 6.76 0.67
N GLY A 104 13.41 6.46 0.57
CA GLY A 104 14.41 7.47 0.22
C GLY A 104 14.40 7.85 -1.27
N LEU A 105 14.61 9.13 -1.57
CA LEU A 105 14.85 9.69 -2.91
C LEU A 105 16.31 10.11 -3.07
N GLU A 106 16.85 9.94 -4.27
CA GLU A 106 18.19 10.42 -4.65
C GLU A 106 18.07 11.79 -5.33
N GLN A 107 18.97 12.72 -4.99
CA GLN A 107 19.02 14.02 -5.67
C GLN A 107 19.53 13.85 -7.12
N LYS A 108 18.97 14.63 -8.04
CA LYS A 108 19.48 14.70 -9.41
C LYS A 108 20.91 15.19 -9.41
N LYS A 109 21.77 14.49 -10.15
CA LYS A 109 23.16 14.94 -10.34
C LYS A 109 23.15 16.22 -11.16
N VAL A 110 23.69 17.30 -10.60
CA VAL A 110 23.98 18.51 -11.36
C VAL A 110 25.12 18.16 -12.33
N GLN A 111 24.82 18.03 -13.61
CA GLN A 111 25.87 17.95 -14.62
C GLN A 111 26.58 19.30 -14.65
N HIS A 112 27.83 19.33 -14.20
CA HIS A 112 28.72 20.44 -14.49
C HIS A 112 28.98 20.38 -16.01
N PHE A 113 28.46 21.37 -16.75
CA PHE A 113 28.90 21.57 -18.12
C PHE A 113 30.27 22.23 -18.05
N ASP A 114 31.31 21.43 -18.20
CA ASP A 114 32.66 21.94 -18.41
C ASP A 114 32.66 22.72 -19.73
N LEU A 115 32.79 24.05 -19.64
CA LEU A 115 32.99 24.91 -20.80
C LEU A 115 34.44 24.73 -21.25
N ASN A 116 34.64 24.04 -22.37
CA ASN A 116 35.91 23.99 -23.09
C ASN A 116 36.17 25.29 -23.86
#